data_AF-A0A1I6TT58-F1
#
_entry.id   AF-A0A1I6TT58-F1
#
_cell.length_a   1.000
_cell.length_b   1.000
_cell.length_c   1.000
_cell.angle_alpha   90.00
_cell.angle_beta   90.00
_cell.angle_gamma   90.00
#
_symmetry.space_group_name_H-M   'P 1'
#
loop_
_entity.id
_entity.type
_entity.pdbx_description
1 polymer ?
#
loop_
_entity_poly.entity_id
_entity_poly.type
_entity_poly.pdbx_seq_one_letter_code
_entity_poly.pdbx_strand_id
1 'polypeptide(L)'
;MFTPDPIPRPTGPPASSTPLGDYLNQSPPGSSSGYAVLPRSLAEAMPLPWQQQMRNLLAEFHQAFGHVQWPVYRVVPSRYERLANLDDDQLAEVGCTVEVGDDGELEYRLRDGRRIENPEEHQVLVSCLDPIPPRGTQPPAAPPPPAW
;
A
#
# COMPACT_ATOMS: atom_id res chain seq x y z
N MET A 1 21.16 13.84 -53.92
CA MET A 1 19.93 13.74 -53.10
C MET A 1 20.30 12.96 -51.85
N PHE A 2 20.36 13.61 -50.69
CA PHE A 2 20.52 12.93 -49.40
C PHE A 2 19.13 12.55 -48.91
N THR A 3 18.78 11.27 -48.92
CA THR A 3 17.67 10.73 -48.13
C THR A 3 18.16 10.59 -46.69
N PRO A 4 17.61 11.33 -45.72
CA PRO A 4 17.96 11.12 -44.33
C PRO A 4 17.54 9.72 -43.91
N ASP A 5 18.46 9.00 -43.28
CA ASP A 5 18.23 7.68 -42.71
C ASP A 5 17.06 7.75 -41.72
N PRO A 6 16.12 6.78 -41.72
CA PRO A 6 14.97 6.82 -40.82
C PRO A 6 15.42 6.81 -39.35
N ILE A 7 14.84 7.72 -38.56
CA ILE A 7 15.09 7.82 -37.11
C ILE A 7 14.87 6.44 -36.47
N PRO A 8 15.87 5.87 -35.78
CA PRO A 8 15.73 4.56 -35.15
C PRO A 8 14.60 4.63 -34.12
N ARG A 9 13.57 3.79 -34.31
CA ARG A 9 12.48 3.68 -33.35
C ARG A 9 13.01 2.96 -32.11
N PRO A 10 12.77 3.49 -30.89
CA PRO A 10 13.15 2.79 -29.68
C PRO A 10 12.46 1.41 -29.65
N THR A 11 13.26 0.35 -29.58
CA THR A 11 12.82 -1.04 -29.40
C THR A 11 12.44 -1.26 -27.95
N GLY A 12 11.29 -0.71 -27.56
CA GLY A 12 10.69 -0.94 -26.26
C GLY A 12 9.17 -1.03 -26.39
N PRO A 13 8.47 -1.67 -25.44
CA PRO A 13 7.02 -1.54 -25.35
C PRO A 13 6.65 -0.05 -25.33
N PRO A 14 5.48 0.32 -25.90
CA PRO A 14 5.05 1.72 -25.92
C PRO A 14 5.09 2.28 -24.50
N ALA A 15 5.61 3.51 -24.35
CA ALA A 15 5.61 4.19 -23.06
C ALA A 15 4.19 4.24 -22.52
N SER A 16 3.99 3.71 -21.31
CA SER A 16 2.68 3.64 -20.68
C SER A 16 2.04 5.02 -20.61
N SER A 17 0.73 5.09 -20.89
CA SER A 17 -0.08 6.28 -20.68
C SER A 17 -0.43 6.51 -19.20
N THR A 18 -0.15 5.53 -18.32
CA THR A 18 -0.43 5.56 -16.88
C THR A 18 0.76 5.04 -16.06
N PRO A 19 1.97 5.63 -16.19
CA PRO A 19 3.18 5.07 -15.61
C PRO A 19 3.13 4.94 -14.07
N LEU A 20 2.48 5.88 -13.38
CA LEU A 20 2.29 5.78 -11.93
C LEU A 20 1.31 4.65 -11.55
N GLY A 21 0.24 4.47 -12.33
CA GLY A 21 -0.71 3.38 -12.12
C GLY A 21 -0.06 2.01 -12.31
N ASP A 22 0.75 1.86 -13.35
CA ASP A 22 1.48 0.62 -13.62
C ASP A 22 2.49 0.27 -12.51
N TYR A 23 3.13 1.28 -11.93
CA TYR A 23 4.02 1.08 -10.77
C TYR A 23 3.23 0.63 -9.53
N LEU A 24 2.13 1.30 -9.20
CA LEU A 24 1.31 0.96 -8.03
C LEU A 24 0.60 -0.39 -8.17
N ASN A 25 0.25 -0.79 -9.40
CA ASN A 25 -0.34 -2.10 -9.67
C ASN A 25 0.63 -3.27 -9.41
N GLN A 26 1.94 -3.02 -9.33
CA GLN A 26 2.93 -4.03 -8.92
C GLN A 26 2.93 -4.27 -7.40
N SER A 27 2.01 -3.63 -6.66
CA SER A 27 1.89 -3.73 -5.20
C SER A 27 3.20 -3.44 -4.44
N PRO A 28 3.89 -2.31 -4.74
CA PRO A 28 5.05 -1.90 -3.96
C PRO A 28 4.69 -1.69 -2.47
N PRO A 29 5.68 -1.72 -1.56
CA PRO A 29 5.43 -1.49 -0.13
C PRO A 29 4.63 -0.22 0.14
N GLY A 30 3.63 -0.31 1.02
CA GLY A 30 2.76 0.82 1.37
C GLY A 30 1.68 1.13 0.32
N SER A 31 1.50 0.32 -0.71
CA SER A 31 0.42 0.48 -1.69
C SER A 31 -0.71 -0.53 -1.49
N SER A 32 -1.93 -0.09 -1.79
CA SER A 32 -3.16 -0.86 -1.83
C SER A 32 -3.99 -0.40 -3.03
N SER A 33 -5.15 -1.01 -3.27
CA SER A 33 -6.05 -0.62 -4.36
C SER A 33 -6.52 0.84 -4.30
N GLY A 34 -6.63 1.41 -3.09
CA GLY A 34 -7.16 2.76 -2.88
C GLY A 34 -6.13 3.81 -2.49
N TYR A 35 -4.98 3.39 -1.94
CA TYR A 35 -4.04 4.32 -1.31
C TYR A 35 -2.58 3.89 -1.50
N ALA A 36 -1.71 4.89 -1.66
CA ALA A 36 -0.27 4.77 -1.50
C ALA A 36 0.15 5.58 -0.26
N VAL A 37 0.70 4.89 0.74
CA VAL A 37 1.12 5.46 2.01
C VAL A 37 2.63 5.51 2.05
N LEU A 38 3.16 6.69 2.38
CA LEU A 38 4.59 6.89 2.64
C LEU A 38 4.79 7.16 4.14
N PRO A 39 5.45 6.25 4.87
CA PRO A 39 5.82 6.46 6.26
C PRO A 39 6.70 7.70 6.40
N ARG A 40 6.28 8.62 7.28
CA ARG A 40 6.95 9.92 7.45
C ARG A 40 8.42 9.78 7.83
N SER A 41 8.77 8.83 8.69
CA SER A 41 10.15 8.58 9.10
C SER A 41 11.05 8.22 7.93
N LEU A 42 10.56 7.41 6.98
CA LEU A 42 11.30 7.04 5.77
C LEU A 42 11.40 8.20 4.79
N ALA A 43 10.31 8.94 4.58
CA ALA A 43 10.29 10.10 3.70
C ALA A 43 11.27 11.19 4.17
N GLU A 44 11.34 11.45 5.47
CA GLU A 44 12.27 12.41 6.06
C GLU A 44 13.72 11.90 6.14
N ALA A 45 13.95 10.59 6.03
CA ALA A 45 15.27 9.98 6.00
C ALA A 45 15.90 9.92 4.59
N MET A 46 15.14 10.29 3.55
CA MET A 46 15.66 10.34 2.17
C MET A 46 16.84 11.30 2.03
N PRO A 47 17.76 11.11 1.07
CA PRO A 47 18.79 12.09 0.75
C PRO A 47 18.19 13.46 0.41
N LEU A 48 18.90 14.55 0.74
CA LEU A 48 18.41 15.93 0.50
C LEU A 48 17.92 16.19 -0.93
N PRO A 49 18.58 15.72 -2.01
CA PRO A 49 18.07 15.91 -3.37
C PRO A 49 16.68 15.29 -3.58
N TRP A 50 16.43 14.10 -3.02
CA TRP A 50 15.14 13.43 -3.11
C TRP A 50 14.08 14.15 -2.29
N GLN A 51 14.43 14.63 -1.09
CA GLN A 51 13.52 15.46 -0.29
C GLN A 51 13.10 16.72 -1.03
N GLN A 52 14.02 17.39 -1.73
CA GLN A 52 13.73 18.59 -2.51
C GLN A 52 12.80 18.30 -3.70
N GLN A 53 13.09 17.23 -4.46
CA GLN A 53 12.25 16.78 -5.57
C GLN A 53 10.84 16.42 -5.09
N MET A 54 10.74 15.60 -4.04
CA MET A 54 9.48 15.19 -3.43
C MET A 54 8.68 16.40 -2.92
N ARG A 55 9.33 17.35 -2.23
CA ARG A 55 8.67 18.57 -1.73
C ARG A 55 8.05 19.37 -2.87
N ASN A 56 8.79 19.57 -3.97
CA ASN A 56 8.28 20.33 -5.11
C ASN A 56 7.08 19.62 -5.76
N LEU A 57 7.19 18.31 -5.98
CA LEU A 57 6.09 17.50 -6.53
C LEU A 57 4.83 17.55 -5.63
N LEU A 58 5.00 17.41 -4.31
CA LEU A 58 3.88 17.51 -3.37
C LEU A 58 3.27 18.91 -3.34
N ALA A 59 4.07 19.97 -3.47
CA ALA A 59 3.56 21.33 -3.54
C ALA A 59 2.69 21.55 -4.79
N GLU A 60 3.16 21.09 -5.96
CA GLU A 60 2.38 21.14 -7.21
C GLU A 60 1.11 20.29 -7.11
N PHE A 61 1.21 19.09 -6.52
CA PHE A 61 0.08 18.20 -6.30
C PHE A 61 -0.99 18.86 -5.40
N HIS A 62 -0.59 19.42 -4.26
CA HIS A 62 -1.52 20.13 -3.36
C HIS A 62 -2.12 21.37 -4.01
N GLN A 63 -1.39 22.08 -4.87
CA GLN A 63 -1.95 23.20 -5.61
C GLN A 63 -2.99 22.74 -6.64
N ALA A 64 -2.72 21.68 -7.40
CA ALA A 64 -3.63 21.15 -8.41
C ALA A 64 -4.93 20.61 -7.79
N PHE A 65 -4.83 19.90 -6.67
CA PHE A 65 -5.95 19.23 -6.00
C PHE A 65 -6.47 19.97 -4.76
N GLY A 66 -6.00 21.20 -4.51
CA GLY A 66 -6.39 22.00 -3.35
C GLY A 66 -7.86 22.45 -3.35
N HIS A 67 -8.56 22.27 -4.47
CA HIS A 67 -10.01 22.48 -4.58
C HIS A 67 -10.84 21.35 -3.94
N VAL A 68 -10.23 20.19 -3.67
CA VAL A 68 -10.86 19.05 -3.01
C VAL A 68 -10.68 19.18 -1.49
N GLN A 69 -11.72 18.90 -0.70
CA GLN A 69 -11.59 18.83 0.76
C GLN A 69 -11.00 17.48 1.16
N TRP A 70 -9.79 17.50 1.70
CA TRP A 70 -9.10 16.29 2.13
C TRP A 70 -9.44 16.00 3.59
N PRO A 71 -9.95 14.81 3.92
CA PRO A 71 -10.14 14.43 5.30
C PRO A 71 -8.80 14.13 5.97
N VAL A 72 -8.80 14.09 7.30
CA VAL A 72 -7.67 13.53 8.06
C VAL A 72 -7.80 12.01 8.04
N TYR A 73 -6.81 11.33 7.46
CA TYR A 73 -6.78 9.87 7.40
C TYR A 73 -6.11 9.30 8.66
N ARG A 74 -6.78 8.34 9.31
CA ARG A 74 -6.17 7.49 10.33
C ARG A 74 -5.60 6.25 9.63
N VAL A 75 -4.28 6.16 9.56
CA VAL A 75 -3.58 5.00 8.99
C VAL A 75 -3.14 4.08 10.12
N VAL A 76 -3.37 2.78 9.96
CA VAL A 76 -2.97 1.74 10.90
C VAL A 76 -2.07 0.75 10.16
N PRO A 77 -0.89 0.41 10.68
CA PRO A 77 -0.09 -0.69 10.13
C PRO A 77 -0.90 -1.98 10.23
N SER A 78 -1.00 -2.70 9.13
CA SER A 78 -1.78 -3.93 9.07
C SER A 78 -1.07 -5.01 8.30
N ARG A 79 -1.41 -6.25 8.60
CA ARG A 79 -0.96 -7.44 7.87
C ARG A 79 -2.16 -8.30 7.51
N TYR A 80 -2.05 -9.05 6.42
CA TYR A 80 -3.03 -10.07 6.10
C TYR A 80 -2.90 -11.25 7.06
N GLU A 81 -4.02 -11.69 7.61
CA GLU A 81 -4.12 -12.88 8.45
C GLU A 81 -5.40 -13.63 8.09
N ARG A 82 -5.40 -14.96 8.30
CA ARG A 82 -6.60 -15.77 8.08
C ARG A 82 -7.58 -15.55 9.22
N LEU A 83 -8.87 -15.48 8.88
CA LEU A 83 -9.92 -15.24 9.85
C LEU A 83 -9.98 -16.34 10.93
N ALA A 84 -9.72 -17.59 10.54
CA ALA A 84 -9.62 -18.73 11.46
C ALA A 84 -8.44 -18.66 12.46
N ASN A 85 -7.43 -17.82 12.20
CA ASN A 85 -6.27 -17.66 13.08
C ASN A 85 -6.43 -16.52 14.10
N LEU A 86 -7.54 -15.78 14.04
CA LEU A 86 -7.77 -14.60 14.86
C LEU A 86 -8.33 -14.98 16.22
N ASP A 87 -7.88 -14.27 17.24
CA ASP A 87 -8.53 -14.28 18.55
C ASP A 87 -9.80 -13.41 18.56
N ASP A 88 -10.59 -13.50 19.63
CA ASP A 88 -11.87 -12.80 19.75
C ASP A 88 -11.74 -11.27 19.64
N ASP A 89 -10.65 -10.70 20.17
CA ASP A 89 -10.38 -9.26 20.12
C ASP A 89 -10.05 -8.82 18.68
N GLN A 90 -9.23 -9.59 17.97
CA GLN A 90 -8.88 -9.37 16.56
C GLN A 90 -10.09 -9.55 15.64
N LEU A 91 -10.93 -10.55 15.90
CA LEU A 91 -12.19 -10.75 15.18
C LEU A 91 -13.09 -9.53 15.35
N ALA A 92 -13.27 -9.05 16.59
CA ALA A 92 -14.09 -7.88 16.86
C ALA A 92 -13.57 -6.61 16.15
N GLU A 93 -12.24 -6.45 16.06
CA GLU A 93 -11.58 -5.35 15.33
C GLU A 93 -11.96 -5.34 13.84
N VAL A 94 -11.93 -6.51 13.20
CA VAL A 94 -12.31 -6.66 11.78
C VAL A 94 -13.82 -6.77 11.56
N GLY A 95 -14.61 -6.61 12.63
CA GLY A 95 -16.08 -6.64 12.57
C GLY A 95 -16.65 -8.05 12.38
N CYS A 96 -15.93 -9.06 12.88
CA CYS A 96 -16.34 -10.45 12.89
C CYS A 96 -16.52 -10.94 14.33
N THR A 97 -17.28 -12.02 14.50
CA THR A 97 -17.43 -12.74 15.76
C THR A 97 -17.37 -14.24 15.48
N VAL A 98 -16.99 -15.00 16.49
CA VAL A 98 -17.07 -16.47 16.46
C VAL A 98 -18.06 -16.92 17.52
N GLU A 99 -18.95 -17.85 17.15
CA GLU A 99 -19.92 -18.47 18.04
C GLU A 99 -19.85 -19.99 17.90
N VAL A 100 -20.27 -20.72 18.94
CA VAL A 100 -20.42 -22.17 18.87
C VAL A 100 -21.83 -22.47 18.36
N GLY A 101 -21.91 -23.19 17.23
CA GLY A 101 -23.17 -23.63 16.64
C GLY A 101 -23.87 -24.73 17.44
N ASP A 102 -25.10 -25.07 17.04
CA ASP A 102 -25.90 -26.11 17.68
C ASP A 102 -25.28 -27.52 17.55
N ASP A 103 -24.38 -27.70 16.58
CA ASP A 103 -23.58 -28.91 16.35
C ASP A 103 -22.26 -28.94 17.16
N GLY A 104 -21.94 -27.87 17.87
CA GLY A 104 -20.69 -27.70 18.60
C GLY A 104 -19.52 -27.19 17.76
N GLU A 105 -19.74 -26.89 16.47
CA GLU A 105 -18.70 -26.36 15.57
C GLU A 105 -18.59 -24.83 15.67
N LEU A 106 -17.43 -24.28 15.30
CA LEU A 106 -17.22 -22.84 15.30
C LEU A 106 -17.84 -22.19 14.06
N GLU A 107 -18.73 -21.23 14.28
CA GLU A 107 -19.37 -20.42 13.25
C GLU A 107 -18.85 -18.98 13.30
N TYR A 108 -18.16 -18.56 12.24
CA TYR A 108 -17.72 -17.18 12.08
C TYR A 108 -18.80 -16.36 11.41
N ARG A 109 -19.07 -15.16 11.96
CA ARG A 109 -20.11 -14.26 11.48
C ARG A 109 -19.57 -12.84 11.34
N LEU A 110 -20.10 -12.12 10.36
CA LEU A 110 -19.94 -10.67 10.26
C LEU A 110 -20.78 -9.98 11.33
N ARG A 111 -20.50 -8.71 11.61
CA ARG A 111 -21.24 -7.89 12.58
C ARG A 111 -22.76 -7.82 12.30
N ASP A 112 -23.18 -8.03 11.06
CA ASP A 112 -24.60 -8.07 10.68
C ASP A 112 -25.25 -9.46 10.87
N GLY A 113 -24.52 -10.42 11.44
CA GLY A 113 -24.97 -11.78 11.70
C GLY A 113 -24.82 -12.74 10.52
N ARG A 114 -24.35 -12.29 9.35
CA ARG A 114 -24.14 -13.19 8.20
C ARG A 114 -22.99 -14.14 8.46
N ARG A 115 -23.23 -15.44 8.25
CA ARG A 115 -22.20 -16.49 8.33
C ARG A 115 -21.14 -16.30 7.25
N ILE A 116 -19.89 -16.49 7.63
CA ILE A 116 -18.74 -16.51 6.73
C ILE A 116 -18.48 -17.96 6.34
N GLU A 117 -18.53 -18.25 5.04
CA GLU A 117 -18.13 -19.54 4.50
C GLU A 117 -16.61 -19.63 4.37
N ASN A 118 -16.04 -20.80 4.67
CA ASN A 118 -14.60 -21.10 4.57
C ASN A 118 -13.70 -20.06 5.28
N PRO A 119 -13.79 -19.90 6.61
CA PRO A 119 -13.00 -18.93 7.37
C PRO A 119 -11.48 -19.17 7.25
N GLU A 120 -11.06 -20.40 6.95
CA GLU A 120 -9.67 -20.81 6.70
C GLU A 120 -9.06 -20.18 5.44
N GLU A 121 -9.90 -19.85 4.46
CA GLU A 121 -9.49 -19.25 3.17
C GLU A 121 -9.67 -17.74 3.17
N HIS A 122 -10.45 -17.20 4.12
CA HIS A 122 -10.75 -15.79 4.18
C HIS A 122 -9.63 -14.99 4.85
N GLN A 123 -9.01 -14.08 4.10
CA GLN A 123 -7.96 -13.20 4.61
C GLN A 123 -8.50 -11.81 4.91
N VAL A 124 -8.13 -11.27 6.07
CA VAL A 124 -8.50 -9.93 6.52
C VAL A 124 -7.25 -9.16 6.95
N LEU A 125 -7.36 -7.83 6.93
CA LEU A 125 -6.32 -6.95 7.46
C LEU A 125 -6.50 -6.80 8.97
N VAL A 126 -5.47 -7.15 9.72
CA VAL A 126 -5.43 -6.97 11.18
C VAL A 126 -4.33 -6.01 11.53
N SER A 127 -4.57 -5.16 12.53
CA SER A 127 -3.56 -4.26 13.07
C SER A 127 -2.30 -5.03 13.50
N CYS A 128 -1.14 -4.45 13.22
CA CYS A 128 0.15 -4.97 13.65
C CYS A 128 1.03 -3.88 14.24
N LEU A 129 2.09 -4.29 14.94
CA LEU A 129 3.13 -3.37 15.38
C LEU A 129 3.81 -2.76 14.15
N ASP A 130 4.01 -1.43 14.17
CA ASP A 130 4.71 -0.75 13.09
C ASP A 130 6.17 -1.24 13.03
N PRO A 131 6.58 -1.93 11.96
CA PRO A 131 7.96 -2.41 11.84
C PRO A 131 8.93 -1.28 11.49
N ILE A 132 8.42 -0.09 11.15
CA ILE A 132 9.23 1.02 10.65
C ILE A 132 9.80 1.80 11.84
N PRO A 133 11.13 1.92 11.94
CA PRO A 133 11.73 2.60 13.06
C PRO A 133 11.36 4.10 13.08
N PRO A 134 11.30 4.72 14.27
CA PRO A 134 11.25 6.16 14.38
C PRO A 134 12.50 6.79 13.74
N ARG A 135 12.39 8.08 13.38
CA ARG A 135 13.42 8.80 12.63
C ARG A 135 14.82 8.65 13.27
N GLY A 136 15.82 8.37 12.44
CA GLY A 136 17.24 8.40 12.81
C GLY A 136 17.89 7.07 13.16
N THR A 137 17.16 5.95 13.12
CA THR A 137 17.72 4.63 13.50
C THR A 137 18.51 3.96 12.38
N GLN A 138 18.21 4.23 11.10
CA GLN A 138 18.92 3.64 9.96
C GLN A 138 18.97 4.59 8.76
N PRO A 139 20.14 4.78 8.11
CA PRO A 139 20.22 5.46 6.82
C PRO A 139 19.56 4.63 5.72
N PRO A 140 19.01 5.25 4.66
CA PRO A 140 18.49 4.53 3.51
C PRO A 140 19.58 3.64 2.90
N ALA A 141 19.21 2.44 2.46
CA ALA A 141 20.12 1.56 1.74
C ALA A 141 20.67 2.28 0.50
N ALA A 142 21.95 2.04 0.19
CA ALA A 142 22.54 2.59 -1.03
C ALA A 142 21.73 2.11 -2.25
N PRO A 143 21.46 2.98 -3.23
CA PRO A 143 20.74 2.57 -4.42
C PRO A 143 21.48 1.39 -5.09
N PRO A 144 20.75 0.38 -5.60
CA PRO A 144 21.38 -0.71 -6.33
C PRO A 144 22.19 -0.14 -7.51
N PRO A 145 23.35 -0.73 -7.85
CA PRO A 145 24.11 -0.29 -9.01
C PRO A 145 23.23 -0.40 -10.27
N PRO A 146 23.40 0.49 -11.25
CA PRO A 146 22.65 0.41 -12.51
C PRO A 146 22.87 -0.97 -13.15
N ALA A 147 21.78 -1.64 -13.50
CA ALA A 147 21.83 -2.84 -14.33
C ALA A 147 22.22 -2.38 -15.75
N TRP A 148 23.41 -2.79 -16.19
CA TRP A 148 23.89 -2.61 -17.57
C TRP A 148 23.50 -3.81 -18.42
#